data_AF-A0A6L3JPQ9-F1
#
_entry.id   AF-A0A6L3JPQ9-F1
#
_cell.length_a   1.000
_cell.length_b   1.000
_cell.length_c   1.000
_cell.angle_alpha   90.00
_cell.angle_beta   90.00
_cell.angle_gamma   90.00
#
_symmetry.space_group_name_H-M   'P 1'
#
loop_
_entity.id
_entity.type
_entity.pdbx_description
1 polymer ?
#
loop_
_entity_poly.entity_id
_entity_poly.type
_entity_poly.pdbx_seq_one_letter_code
_entity_poly.pdbx_strand_id
1 'polypeptide(L)'
;EDIVISNITMRDIVNAPVFLRLGARMRSPQGTPVGTMKRILISHVNVFNADSRYSSIISGIPGALIENVTLSDIHIYHQGGYTEADGLLTPPEQEKVYPEPWMFGTIPAKGFYIRHARNITLDNVNFHYEKADGRPLFVTEDANDIRYRNITVDGKEFNAANL
;
A
#
# COMPACT_ATOMS: atom_id res chain seq x y z
N GLU A 1 3.67 -12.74 -12.53
CA GLU A 1 2.49 -12.37 -13.32
C GLU A 1 2.86 -11.16 -14.15
N ASP A 2 1.94 -10.65 -14.97
CA ASP A 2 2.13 -9.52 -15.87
C ASP A 2 0.79 -8.76 -15.94
N ILE A 3 0.58 -7.84 -15.00
CA ILE A 3 -0.71 -7.18 -14.78
C ILE A 3 -0.57 -5.67 -15.02
N VAL A 4 -1.52 -5.10 -15.75
CA VAL A 4 -1.62 -3.64 -15.95
C VAL A 4 -3.01 -3.18 -15.51
N ILE A 5 -3.03 -2.17 -14.63
CA ILE A 5 -4.22 -1.46 -14.19
C ILE A 5 -3.98 0.02 -14.50
N SER A 6 -4.87 0.65 -15.26
CA SER A 6 -4.66 2.06 -15.63
C SER A 6 -5.94 2.82 -15.90
N ASN A 7 -5.88 4.15 -15.77
CA ASN A 7 -6.95 5.08 -16.11
C ASN A 7 -8.21 4.87 -15.26
N ILE A 8 -8.02 4.83 -13.95
CA ILE A 8 -9.08 4.56 -12.99
C ILE A 8 -9.36 5.82 -12.18
N THR A 9 -10.64 6.15 -12.00
CA THR A 9 -11.09 7.14 -11.02
C THR A 9 -11.98 6.46 -9.99
N MET A 10 -11.68 6.68 -8.72
CA MET A 10 -12.38 6.12 -7.57
C MET A 10 -12.85 7.24 -6.65
N ARG A 11 -14.05 7.09 -6.06
CA ARG A 11 -14.64 8.06 -5.12
C ARG A 11 -15.24 7.32 -3.94
N ASP A 12 -15.23 7.97 -2.79
CA ASP A 12 -15.88 7.50 -1.55
C ASP A 12 -15.38 6.10 -1.16
N ILE A 13 -14.05 5.96 -1.14
CA ILE A 13 -13.39 4.70 -0.93
C ILE A 13 -13.34 4.40 0.56
N VAL A 14 -14.24 3.51 1.00
CA VAL A 14 -14.34 3.01 2.38
C VAL A 14 -13.33 1.91 2.71
N ASN A 15 -12.38 1.64 1.81
CA ASN A 15 -11.37 0.59 1.93
C ASN A 15 -9.98 1.12 1.49
N ALA A 16 -8.98 0.26 1.29
CA ALA A 16 -7.68 0.71 0.79
C ALA A 16 -7.73 1.14 -0.69
N PRO A 17 -7.20 2.31 -1.10
CA PRO A 17 -7.11 2.71 -2.50
C PRO A 17 -6.32 1.75 -3.38
N VAL A 18 -5.22 1.20 -2.85
CA VAL A 18 -4.47 0.11 -3.47
C VAL A 18 -4.27 -0.99 -2.43
N PHE A 19 -4.67 -2.20 -2.76
CA PHE A 19 -4.47 -3.37 -1.91
C PHE A 19 -3.89 -4.55 -2.70
N LEU A 20 -2.59 -4.77 -2.54
CA LEU A 20 -1.89 -5.94 -3.07
C LEU A 20 -1.57 -6.88 -1.91
N ARG A 21 -2.26 -8.04 -1.86
CA ARG A 21 -2.11 -9.02 -0.79
C ARG A 21 -1.82 -10.40 -1.36
N LEU A 22 -0.64 -10.94 -1.04
CA LEU A 22 -0.35 -12.35 -1.25
C LEU A 22 -0.68 -13.13 0.03
N GLY A 23 -1.62 -14.07 -0.01
CA GLY A 23 -1.98 -14.92 1.13
C GLY A 23 -1.61 -16.38 0.93
N ALA A 24 -1.42 -17.13 2.01
CA ALA A 24 -1.15 -18.58 2.01
C ALA A 24 -2.42 -19.39 2.32
N ARG A 25 -3.52 -19.06 1.64
CA ARG A 25 -4.80 -19.77 1.83
C ARG A 25 -4.74 -21.22 1.32
N MET A 26 -3.83 -21.51 0.39
CA MET A 26 -3.51 -22.85 -0.13
C MET A 26 -4.76 -23.73 -0.29
N ARG A 27 -5.76 -23.19 -1.00
CA ARG A 27 -7.01 -23.90 -1.25
C ARG A 27 -6.74 -25.16 -2.06
N SER A 28 -7.60 -26.15 -1.90
CA SER A 28 -7.50 -27.49 -2.45
C SER A 28 -7.02 -27.55 -3.92
N PRO A 29 -6.21 -28.56 -4.29
CA PRO A 29 -5.83 -29.72 -3.48
C PRO A 29 -4.75 -29.43 -2.42
N GLN A 30 -4.65 -30.33 -1.44
CA GLN A 30 -3.63 -30.28 -0.39
C GLN A 30 -2.22 -30.31 -1.02
N GLY A 31 -1.32 -29.45 -0.53
CA GLY A 31 0.03 -29.29 -1.09
C GLY A 31 0.15 -28.19 -2.16
N THR A 32 -0.91 -27.43 -2.43
CA THR A 32 -0.83 -26.24 -3.29
C THR A 32 0.20 -25.26 -2.72
N PRO A 33 1.27 -24.91 -3.47
CA PRO A 33 2.28 -23.97 -3.00
C PRO A 33 1.69 -22.57 -2.87
N VAL A 34 2.35 -21.70 -2.09
CA VAL A 34 2.02 -20.28 -2.04
C VAL A 34 2.17 -19.69 -3.46
N GLY A 35 1.22 -18.85 -3.85
CA GLY A 35 1.26 -18.17 -5.15
C GLY A 35 2.40 -17.16 -5.25
N THR A 36 2.53 -16.52 -6.40
CA THR A 36 3.47 -15.40 -6.60
C THR A 36 2.71 -14.18 -7.08
N MET A 37 3.10 -12.99 -6.64
CA MET A 37 2.53 -11.72 -7.10
C MET A 37 3.67 -10.83 -7.57
N LYS A 38 3.80 -10.65 -8.90
CA LYS A 38 4.93 -9.92 -9.47
C LYS A 38 4.66 -9.34 -10.85
N ARG A 39 5.44 -8.32 -11.23
CA ARG A 39 5.37 -7.54 -12.49
C ARG A 39 4.00 -6.91 -12.70
N ILE A 40 3.69 -5.98 -11.80
CA ILE A 40 2.40 -5.27 -11.77
C ILE A 40 2.68 -3.80 -12.03
N LEU A 41 1.94 -3.22 -12.98
CA LEU A 41 1.92 -1.79 -13.27
C LEU A 41 0.55 -1.22 -12.91
N ILE A 42 0.52 -0.22 -12.04
CA ILE A 42 -0.67 0.56 -11.71
C ILE A 42 -0.38 2.01 -12.07
N SER A 43 -1.18 2.61 -12.95
CA SER A 43 -0.91 3.98 -13.39
C SER A 43 -2.14 4.83 -13.69
N HIS A 44 -1.99 6.16 -13.67
CA HIS A 44 -3.06 7.10 -14.00
C HIS A 44 -4.32 6.85 -13.14
N VAL A 45 -4.15 6.89 -11.82
CA VAL A 45 -5.22 6.60 -10.86
C VAL A 45 -5.54 7.84 -10.03
N ASN A 46 -6.81 8.20 -9.99
CA ASN A 46 -7.31 9.29 -9.16
C ASN A 46 -8.28 8.76 -8.11
N VAL A 47 -8.03 9.05 -6.83
CA VAL A 47 -8.82 8.54 -5.71
C VAL A 47 -9.28 9.69 -4.83
N PHE A 48 -10.60 9.81 -4.65
CA PHE A 48 -11.18 10.87 -3.83
C PHE A 48 -11.88 10.30 -2.60
N ASN A 49 -11.79 11.03 -1.48
CA ASN A 49 -12.45 10.68 -0.22
C ASN A 49 -12.10 9.27 0.26
N ALA A 50 -10.81 8.95 0.30
CA ALA A 50 -10.32 7.66 0.78
C ALA A 50 -10.30 7.61 2.31
N ASP A 51 -10.91 6.57 2.88
CA ASP A 51 -10.79 6.23 4.29
C ASP A 51 -9.32 6.03 4.64
N SER A 52 -8.86 6.83 5.61
CA SER A 52 -7.44 6.87 5.98
C SER A 52 -7.05 5.73 6.90
N ARG A 53 -8.02 4.99 7.46
CA ARG A 53 -7.76 3.82 8.32
C ARG A 53 -6.88 2.79 7.65
N TYR A 54 -7.14 2.53 6.37
CA TYR A 54 -6.49 1.46 5.61
C TYR A 54 -5.33 1.94 4.75
N SER A 55 -5.30 3.24 4.40
CA SER A 55 -4.22 3.78 3.55
C SER A 55 -4.07 2.93 2.27
N SER A 56 -2.91 2.91 1.63
CA SER A 56 -2.59 1.88 0.62
C SER A 56 -1.67 0.80 1.18
N ILE A 57 -1.86 -0.46 0.75
CA ILE A 57 -1.18 -1.62 1.32
C ILE A 57 -0.59 -2.51 0.22
N ILE A 58 0.69 -2.86 0.36
CA ILE A 58 1.36 -3.91 -0.41
C ILE A 58 1.95 -4.89 0.60
N SER A 59 1.32 -6.04 0.79
CA SER A 59 1.72 -7.02 1.82
C SER A 59 1.87 -8.42 1.23
N GLY A 60 3.12 -8.88 1.12
CA GLY A 60 3.45 -10.30 1.06
C GLY A 60 3.27 -10.99 2.43
N ILE A 61 3.84 -12.17 2.59
CA ILE A 61 3.92 -12.90 3.86
C ILE A 61 5.36 -13.34 4.12
N PRO A 62 5.71 -13.72 5.36
CA PRO A 62 7.00 -14.34 5.64
C PRO A 62 7.28 -15.50 4.67
N GLY A 63 8.43 -15.43 3.99
CA GLY A 63 8.84 -16.43 3.00
C GLY A 63 8.22 -16.31 1.60
N ALA A 64 7.28 -15.38 1.36
CA ALA A 64 6.74 -15.13 0.02
C ALA A 64 6.50 -13.62 -0.22
N LEU A 65 7.38 -13.03 -1.04
CA LEU A 65 7.40 -11.61 -1.32
C LEU A 65 6.46 -11.21 -2.47
N ILE A 66 5.98 -9.96 -2.44
CA ILE A 66 5.46 -9.26 -3.63
C ILE A 66 6.61 -8.57 -4.35
N GLU A 67 6.73 -8.72 -5.66
CA GLU A 67 7.94 -8.30 -6.39
C GLU A 67 7.66 -7.48 -7.66
N ASN A 68 8.52 -6.49 -7.95
CA ASN A 68 8.47 -5.76 -9.23
C ASN A 68 7.12 -5.08 -9.46
N VAL A 69 6.73 -4.19 -8.55
CA VAL A 69 5.51 -3.39 -8.68
C VAL A 69 5.89 -1.95 -8.99
N THR A 70 5.26 -1.37 -10.00
CA THR A 70 5.39 0.07 -10.30
C THR A 70 4.03 0.73 -10.16
N LEU A 71 3.99 1.79 -9.35
CA LEU A 71 2.85 2.67 -9.20
C LEU A 71 3.25 4.05 -9.72
N SER A 72 2.54 4.56 -10.72
CA SER A 72 2.93 5.83 -11.35
C SER A 72 1.78 6.74 -11.72
N ASP A 73 1.94 8.05 -11.54
CA ASP A 73 0.90 9.03 -11.85
C ASP A 73 -0.39 8.74 -11.08
N ILE A 74 -0.31 8.85 -9.76
CA ILE A 74 -1.42 8.53 -8.85
C ILE A 74 -1.68 9.73 -7.92
N HIS A 75 -2.94 10.08 -7.77
CA HIS A 75 -3.42 11.08 -6.82
C HIS A 75 -4.38 10.43 -5.82
N ILE A 76 -4.10 10.59 -4.52
CA ILE A 76 -4.95 10.05 -3.46
C ILE A 76 -5.31 11.15 -2.48
N TYR A 77 -6.61 11.45 -2.40
CA TYR A 77 -7.19 12.38 -1.44
C TYR A 77 -7.78 11.60 -0.27
N HIS A 78 -7.06 11.61 0.84
CA HIS A 78 -7.37 10.96 2.09
C HIS A 78 -8.17 11.87 3.02
N GLN A 79 -9.06 11.28 3.82
CA GLN A 79 -9.76 11.98 4.89
C GLN A 79 -8.82 12.49 6.00
N GLY A 80 -7.70 11.80 6.25
CA GLY A 80 -6.78 12.04 7.36
C GLY A 80 -7.37 11.74 8.74
N GLY A 81 -6.80 12.34 9.79
CA GLY A 81 -7.35 12.32 11.15
C GLY A 81 -6.72 11.31 12.12
N TYR A 82 -5.56 10.75 11.80
CA TYR A 82 -4.81 9.84 12.67
C TYR A 82 -3.64 10.55 13.37
N THR A 83 -3.18 9.96 14.48
CA THR A 83 -2.12 10.49 15.34
C THR A 83 -0.77 9.85 15.03
N GLU A 84 0.30 10.43 15.57
CA GLU A 84 1.65 9.83 15.52
C GLU A 84 1.69 8.46 16.20
N ALA A 85 0.91 8.27 17.28
CA ALA A 85 0.84 7.00 18.01
C ALA A 85 0.26 5.86 17.15
N ASP A 86 -0.68 6.18 16.25
CA ASP A 86 -1.20 5.21 15.29
C ASP A 86 -0.11 4.72 14.32
N GLY A 87 0.94 5.52 14.11
CA GLY A 87 2.10 5.17 13.29
C GLY A 87 3.04 4.14 13.94
N LEU A 88 2.82 3.80 15.22
CA LEU A 88 3.62 2.82 15.96
C LEU A 88 2.93 1.44 16.03
N LEU A 89 1.76 1.29 15.43
CA LEU A 89 1.02 0.04 15.42
C LEU A 89 1.73 -1.02 14.56
N THR A 90 1.62 -2.28 14.96
CA THR A 90 2.14 -3.43 14.21
C THR A 90 0.97 -4.27 13.68
N PRO A 91 0.65 -4.19 12.37
CA PRO A 91 -0.38 -5.03 11.77
C PRO A 91 -0.05 -6.53 11.87
N PRO A 92 -1.02 -7.40 12.19
CA PRO A 92 -0.79 -8.85 12.25
C PRO A 92 -0.57 -9.47 10.86
N GLU A 93 0.00 -10.68 10.77
CA GLU A 93 0.22 -11.35 9.46
C GLU A 93 -1.06 -11.90 8.81
N GLN A 94 -1.84 -12.63 9.60
CA GLN A 94 -3.13 -13.22 9.19
C GLN A 94 -3.10 -13.95 7.82
N GLU A 95 -2.05 -14.73 7.54
CA GLU A 95 -1.76 -15.34 6.23
C GLU A 95 -2.88 -16.23 5.64
N LYS A 96 -3.72 -16.81 6.51
CA LYS A 96 -4.77 -17.78 6.16
C LYS A 96 -6.18 -17.16 6.07
N VAL A 97 -6.34 -15.92 6.53
CA VAL A 97 -7.63 -15.22 6.53
C VAL A 97 -8.00 -14.81 5.10
N TYR A 98 -9.29 -14.63 4.82
CA TYR A 98 -9.72 -14.07 3.54
C TYR A 98 -9.15 -12.64 3.40
N PRO A 99 -8.53 -12.28 2.27
CA PRO A 99 -7.80 -11.03 2.15
C PRO A 99 -8.77 -9.84 2.11
N GLU A 100 -8.81 -9.08 3.18
CA GLU A 100 -9.54 -7.82 3.30
C GLU A 100 -8.75 -6.85 4.18
N PRO A 101 -8.67 -5.54 3.87
CA PRO A 101 -7.81 -4.63 4.65
C PRO A 101 -8.16 -4.52 6.15
N TRP A 102 -9.42 -4.72 6.55
CA TRP A 102 -9.81 -4.73 7.97
C TRP A 102 -9.04 -5.75 8.81
N MET A 103 -8.52 -6.80 8.18
CA MET A 103 -7.72 -7.85 8.80
C MET A 103 -6.46 -7.29 9.49
N PHE A 104 -5.93 -6.17 8.99
CA PHE A 104 -4.75 -5.48 9.54
C PHE A 104 -5.07 -4.43 10.61
N GLY A 105 -6.34 -4.11 10.84
CA GLY A 105 -6.73 -3.02 11.75
C GLY A 105 -6.43 -1.65 11.15
N THR A 106 -5.94 -0.73 11.98
CA THR A 106 -5.48 0.60 11.54
C THR A 106 -4.05 0.47 11.02
N ILE A 107 -3.81 0.95 9.80
CA ILE A 107 -2.50 0.88 9.16
C ILE A 107 -1.59 2.00 9.69
N PRO A 108 -0.31 1.71 10.00
CA PRO A 108 0.62 2.69 10.60
C PRO A 108 1.17 3.72 9.61
N ALA A 109 0.70 3.73 8.36
CA ALA A 109 1.13 4.67 7.33
C ALA A 109 -0.04 5.51 6.83
N LYS A 110 0.21 6.79 6.54
CA LYS A 110 -0.79 7.65 5.88
C LYS A 110 -0.77 7.60 4.35
N GLY A 111 0.27 7.02 3.74
CA GLY A 111 0.37 6.84 2.28
C GLY A 111 0.42 5.37 1.87
N PHE A 112 1.55 4.69 2.12
CA PHE A 112 1.69 3.25 1.85
C PHE A 112 2.32 2.49 3.01
N TYR A 113 1.72 1.36 3.36
CA TYR A 113 2.34 0.30 4.15
C TYR A 113 2.81 -0.82 3.22
N ILE A 114 4.12 -1.08 3.23
CA ILE A 114 4.77 -2.04 2.33
C ILE A 114 5.50 -3.08 3.16
N ARG A 115 5.01 -4.32 3.16
CA ARG A 115 5.61 -5.42 3.92
C ARG A 115 5.88 -6.66 3.07
N HIS A 116 6.99 -7.35 3.31
CA HIS A 116 7.39 -8.56 2.58
C HIS A 116 7.38 -8.30 1.06
N ALA A 117 8.18 -7.34 0.63
CA ALA A 117 8.16 -6.86 -0.74
C ALA A 117 9.55 -6.54 -1.28
N ARG A 118 9.72 -6.62 -2.59
CA ARG A 118 10.98 -6.30 -3.25
C ARG A 118 10.78 -5.55 -4.55
N ASN A 119 11.63 -4.57 -4.81
CA ASN A 119 11.65 -3.81 -6.07
C ASN A 119 10.29 -3.14 -6.34
N ILE A 120 9.88 -2.28 -5.41
CA ILE A 120 8.66 -1.47 -5.53
C ILE A 120 9.06 -0.06 -5.93
N THR A 121 8.44 0.48 -6.98
CA THR A 121 8.68 1.85 -7.42
C THR A 121 7.39 2.65 -7.32
N LEU A 122 7.44 3.77 -6.60
CA LEU A 122 6.41 4.80 -6.58
C LEU A 122 6.97 6.02 -7.29
N ASP A 123 6.30 6.46 -8.36
CA ASP A 123 6.78 7.56 -9.20
C ASP A 123 5.65 8.54 -9.54
N ASN A 124 5.78 9.81 -9.19
CA ASN A 124 4.71 10.78 -9.35
C ASN A 124 3.44 10.34 -8.60
N VAL A 125 3.58 10.12 -7.29
CA VAL A 125 2.46 9.80 -6.40
C VAL A 125 2.22 10.96 -5.45
N ASN A 126 1.00 11.48 -5.48
CA ASN A 126 0.59 12.71 -4.82
C ASN A 126 -0.46 12.39 -3.76
N PHE A 127 -0.15 12.72 -2.50
CA PHE A 127 -1.04 12.51 -1.38
C PHE A 127 -1.64 13.84 -0.92
N HIS A 128 -2.94 13.82 -0.64
CA HIS A 128 -3.66 14.97 -0.09
C HIS A 128 -4.44 14.55 1.14
N TYR A 129 -4.50 15.41 2.15
CA TYR A 129 -5.19 15.10 3.40
C TYR A 129 -6.19 16.20 3.78
N GLU A 130 -7.46 15.82 3.96
CA GLU A 130 -8.50 16.78 4.40
C GLU A 130 -8.32 17.17 5.87
N LYS A 131 -7.96 16.22 6.73
CA LYS A 131 -7.54 16.47 8.11
C LYS A 131 -6.07 16.13 8.27
N ALA A 132 -5.39 16.76 9.23
CA ALA A 132 -4.02 16.40 9.57
C ALA A 132 -3.91 14.89 9.91
N ASP A 133 -2.82 14.26 9.44
CA ASP A 133 -2.51 12.86 9.72
C ASP A 133 -1.05 12.75 10.17
N GLY A 134 -0.87 12.38 11.43
CA GLY A 134 0.42 12.31 12.11
C GLY A 134 1.22 11.05 11.81
N ARG A 135 0.64 10.06 11.11
CA ARG A 135 1.37 8.84 10.75
C ARG A 135 2.48 9.15 9.73
N PRO A 136 3.56 8.36 9.69
CA PRO A 136 4.56 8.44 8.64
C PRO A 136 3.94 8.21 7.25
N LEU A 137 4.49 8.87 6.22
CA LEU A 137 3.99 8.73 4.85
C LEU A 137 4.13 7.30 4.32
N PHE A 138 5.27 6.70 4.62
CA PHE A 138 5.60 5.33 4.25
C PHE A 138 6.02 4.55 5.49
N VAL A 139 5.55 3.32 5.60
CA VAL A 139 6.07 2.34 6.57
C VAL A 139 6.45 1.09 5.80
N THR A 140 7.69 0.67 5.95
CA THR A 140 8.27 -0.50 5.27
C THR A 140 8.74 -1.53 6.28
N GLU A 141 8.44 -2.81 6.06
CA GLU A 141 8.83 -3.91 6.95
C GLU A 141 9.23 -5.13 6.11
N ASP A 142 10.41 -5.71 6.30
CA ASP A 142 10.94 -6.76 5.40
C ASP A 142 10.76 -6.41 3.91
N ALA A 143 11.16 -5.19 3.55
CA ALA A 143 11.01 -4.65 2.21
C ALA A 143 12.34 -4.12 1.69
N ASN A 144 12.72 -4.51 0.47
CA ASN A 144 14.01 -4.18 -0.12
C ASN A 144 13.81 -3.52 -1.50
N ASP A 145 14.78 -2.69 -1.91
CA ASP A 145 14.78 -2.00 -3.21
C ASP A 145 13.53 -1.14 -3.47
N ILE A 146 13.09 -0.39 -2.47
CA ILE A 146 11.97 0.53 -2.61
C ILE A 146 12.48 1.86 -3.15
N ARG A 147 11.88 2.33 -4.25
CA ARG A 147 12.25 3.59 -4.91
C ARG A 147 11.08 4.56 -4.89
N TYR A 148 11.32 5.74 -4.33
CA TYR A 148 10.39 6.85 -4.32
C TYR A 148 10.90 7.95 -5.26
N ARG A 149 10.08 8.37 -6.21
CA ARG A 149 10.39 9.45 -7.16
C ARG A 149 9.20 10.39 -7.25
N ASN A 150 9.46 11.70 -7.28
CA ASN A 150 8.44 12.72 -7.50
C ASN A 150 7.23 12.55 -6.57
N ILE A 151 7.48 12.37 -5.27
CA ILE A 151 6.41 12.22 -4.28
C ILE A 151 6.02 13.59 -3.78
N THR A 152 4.73 13.88 -3.69
CA THR A 152 4.24 15.10 -3.06
C THR A 152 3.20 14.83 -1.97
N VAL A 153 3.17 15.71 -0.98
CA VAL A 153 2.15 15.76 0.06
C VAL A 153 1.60 17.18 0.09
N ASP A 154 0.29 17.32 -0.16
CA ASP A 154 -0.42 18.60 -0.22
C ASP A 154 0.30 19.62 -1.14
N GLY A 155 0.79 19.15 -2.28
CA GLY A 155 1.48 19.94 -3.30
C GLY A 155 2.94 20.30 -2.97
N LYS A 156 3.49 19.80 -1.86
CA LYS A 156 4.91 20.00 -1.49
C LYS A 156 5.70 18.73 -1.76
N GLU A 157 6.90 18.88 -2.30
CA GLU A 157 7.80 17.75 -2.54
C GLU A 157 8.15 17.05 -1.21
N PHE A 158 8.00 15.74 -1.19
CA PHE A 158 8.43 14.89 -0.10
C PHE A 158 9.88 14.46 -0.35
N ASN A 159 10.79 14.93 0.50
CA ASN A 159 12.19 14.58 0.39
C ASN A 159 12.46 13.27 1.16
N ALA A 160 12.69 12.19 0.40
CA ALA A 160 12.98 10.86 0.94
C ALA A 160 14.41 10.71 1.52
N ALA A 161 15.24 11.76 1.52
CA ALA A 161 16.64 11.69 1.95
C ALA A 161 16.86 11.28 3.43
N ASN A 162 15.80 11.18 4.23
CA ASN A 162 15.85 10.80 5.64
C ASN A 162 14.96 9.58 6.00
N LEU A 163 14.51 8.80 5.00
CA LEU A 163 13.82 7.52 5.23
C LEU A 163 14.81 6.38 5.49
#